data_AF-A0A2T3IEM9-F1
#
_entry.id   AF-A0A2T3IEM9-F1
#
_cell.length_a   1.000
_cell.length_b   1.000
_cell.length_c   1.000
_cell.angle_alpha   90.00
_cell.angle_beta   90.00
_cell.angle_gamma   90.00
#
_symmetry.space_group_name_H-M   'P 1'
#
loop_
_entity.id
_entity.type
_entity.pdbx_description
1 polymer ?
#
loop_
_entity_poly.entity_id
_entity_poly.type
_entity_poly.pdbx_seq_one_letter_code
_entity_poly.pdbx_strand_id
1 'polypeptide(L)'
;MKNTTPQSVTTNFDKFPVGTHERLINGYWELGMMRFHTFTNGCGEDLQNTYNRINNGLGVQTIYIDLRSLAGEDYRNKSEIMDVIRSDKPTWIWFINCEALLNGSLAGWLRSILTTYNTDHIRVIFVLDNQEQFSNIFQCYSAPLYQSTMALDLQKS
;
A
#
# COMPACT_ATOMS: atom_id res chain seq x y z
N MET A 1 -18.57 12.16 12.57
CA MET A 1 -18.15 11.34 11.42
C MET A 1 -19.05 10.13 11.37
N LYS A 2 -19.66 9.82 10.22
CA LYS A 2 -20.39 8.55 10.06
C LYS A 2 -19.33 7.45 10.11
N ASN A 3 -19.45 6.54 11.08
CA ASN A 3 -18.67 5.30 11.09
C ASN A 3 -19.22 4.41 9.98
N THR A 4 -18.79 4.63 8.74
CA THR A 4 -18.97 3.63 7.70
C THR A 4 -17.97 2.53 7.98
N THR A 5 -18.45 1.33 8.28
CA THR A 5 -17.59 0.15 8.33
C THR A 5 -16.99 -0.04 6.93
N PRO A 6 -15.67 -0.18 6.78
CA PRO A 6 -15.06 -0.45 5.48
C PRO A 6 -15.72 -1.64 4.80
N GLN A 7 -15.90 -1.57 3.47
CA GLN A 7 -16.39 -2.73 2.74
C GLN A 7 -15.41 -3.89 2.96
N SER A 8 -15.88 -5.00 3.51
CA SER A 8 -15.03 -6.15 3.81
C SER A 8 -14.71 -6.91 2.53
N VAL A 9 -13.42 -7.14 2.27
CA VAL A 9 -12.97 -8.05 1.21
C VAL A 9 -13.20 -9.48 1.67
N THR A 10 -14.03 -10.25 0.95
CA THR A 10 -14.24 -11.67 1.23
C THR A 10 -13.08 -12.48 0.67
N THR A 11 -12.22 -13.00 1.53
CA THR A 11 -11.09 -13.85 1.15
C THR A 11 -11.20 -15.26 1.69
N ASN A 12 -10.49 -16.18 1.03
CA ASN A 12 -10.20 -17.49 1.57
C ASN A 12 -8.93 -18.00 0.88
N PHE A 13 -7.77 -17.73 1.48
CA PHE A 13 -6.50 -18.12 0.86
C PHE A 13 -6.29 -19.65 0.85
N ASP A 14 -6.90 -20.39 1.78
CA ASP A 14 -6.75 -21.85 1.87
C ASP A 14 -7.33 -22.63 0.68
N LYS A 15 -8.26 -22.01 -0.07
CA LYS A 15 -8.78 -22.56 -1.33
C LYS A 15 -7.73 -22.62 -2.45
N PHE A 16 -6.64 -21.88 -2.34
CA PHE A 16 -5.63 -21.77 -3.38
C PHE A 16 -4.36 -22.56 -3.03
N PRO A 17 -3.73 -23.27 -3.99
CA PRO A 17 -2.49 -23.99 -3.74
C PRO A 17 -1.35 -23.08 -3.23
N VAL A 18 -0.43 -23.65 -2.45
CA VAL A 18 0.76 -22.92 -1.98
C VAL A 18 1.61 -22.48 -3.16
N GLY A 19 2.07 -21.22 -3.13
CA GLY A 19 2.92 -20.63 -4.16
C GLY A 19 2.16 -19.96 -5.30
N THR A 20 0.82 -20.00 -5.33
CA THR A 20 0.05 -19.27 -6.34
C THR A 20 -0.12 -17.80 -5.99
N HIS A 21 -0.25 -16.97 -7.03
CA HIS A 21 -0.53 -15.54 -6.86
C HIS A 21 -1.89 -15.30 -6.20
N GLU A 22 -2.89 -16.15 -6.46
CA GLU A 22 -4.19 -16.09 -5.82
C GLU A 22 -4.09 -16.29 -4.31
N ARG A 23 -3.31 -17.30 -3.86
CA ARG A 23 -3.08 -17.52 -2.43
C ARG A 23 -2.38 -16.33 -1.80
N LEU A 24 -1.37 -15.78 -2.49
CA LEU A 24 -0.60 -14.63 -2.02
C LEU A 24 -1.49 -13.40 -1.80
N ILE A 25 -2.27 -13.01 -2.81
CA ILE A 25 -3.14 -11.82 -2.74
C ILE A 25 -4.26 -12.01 -1.72
N ASN A 26 -4.91 -13.18 -1.68
CA ASN A 26 -5.92 -13.46 -0.66
C ASN A 26 -5.31 -13.40 0.75
N GLY A 27 -4.12 -13.96 0.93
CA GLY A 27 -3.40 -13.93 2.20
C GLY A 27 -3.08 -12.51 2.67
N TYR A 28 -2.67 -11.61 1.77
CA TYR A 28 -2.43 -10.20 2.12
C TYR A 28 -3.65 -9.48 2.66
N TRP A 29 -4.83 -9.77 2.10
CA TRP A 29 -6.09 -9.22 2.60
C TRP A 29 -6.49 -9.85 3.93
N GLU A 30 -6.47 -11.19 4.00
CA GLU A 30 -6.92 -11.96 5.17
C GLU A 30 -6.06 -11.73 6.41
N LEU A 31 -4.74 -11.57 6.23
CA LEU A 31 -3.79 -11.30 7.31
C LEU A 31 -3.71 -9.82 7.69
N GLY A 32 -4.49 -8.94 7.07
CA GLY A 32 -4.45 -7.50 7.36
C GLY A 32 -3.11 -6.84 7.02
N MET A 33 -2.31 -7.41 6.12
CA MET A 33 -1.00 -6.86 5.77
C MET A 33 -1.17 -5.60 4.94
N MET A 34 -0.85 -4.42 5.46
CA MET A 34 -1.19 -3.15 4.79
C MET A 34 -0.15 -2.63 3.79
N ARG A 35 1.13 -2.95 3.99
CA ARG A 35 2.24 -2.29 3.28
C ARG A 35 3.27 -3.30 2.80
N PHE A 36 3.65 -3.18 1.53
CA PHE A 36 4.60 -4.07 0.87
C PHE A 36 5.60 -3.27 0.04
N HIS A 37 6.69 -3.93 -0.35
CA HIS A 37 7.57 -3.43 -1.39
C HIS A 37 7.82 -4.53 -2.42
N THR A 38 8.19 -4.12 -3.62
CA THR A 38 8.69 -5.00 -4.66
C THR A 38 9.70 -4.24 -5.51
N PHE A 39 10.49 -4.96 -6.29
CA PHE A 39 11.41 -4.35 -7.24
C PHE A 39 10.83 -4.41 -8.65
N THR A 40 11.07 -3.38 -9.47
CA THR A 40 10.64 -3.33 -10.88
C THR A 40 11.13 -4.55 -11.66
N ASN A 41 12.33 -5.06 -11.36
CA ASN A 41 12.88 -6.26 -11.97
C ASN A 41 12.26 -7.58 -11.47
N GLY A 42 11.67 -7.60 -10.27
CA GLY A 42 11.06 -8.79 -9.65
C GLY A 42 9.55 -8.88 -9.83
N CYS A 43 8.89 -7.73 -10.03
CA CYS A 43 7.45 -7.62 -10.26
C CYS A 43 7.18 -6.67 -11.43
N GLY A 44 7.53 -7.13 -12.62
CA GLY A 44 7.25 -6.44 -13.88
C GLY A 44 5.76 -6.37 -14.19
N GLU A 45 5.44 -5.71 -15.31
CA GLU A 45 4.07 -5.39 -15.73
C GLU A 45 3.13 -6.61 -15.75
N ASP A 46 3.58 -7.75 -16.28
CA ASP A 46 2.76 -8.98 -16.35
C ASP A 46 2.32 -9.49 -14.96
N LEU A 47 3.21 -9.43 -13.98
CA LEU A 47 2.90 -9.81 -12.60
C LEU A 47 1.96 -8.80 -11.94
N GLN A 48 2.20 -7.50 -12.17
CA GLN A 48 1.30 -6.46 -11.67
C GLN A 48 -0.11 -6.61 -12.27
N ASN A 49 -0.21 -6.86 -13.57
CA ASN A 49 -1.48 -7.14 -14.25
C ASN A 49 -2.17 -8.37 -13.70
N THR A 50 -1.41 -9.42 -13.38
CA THR A 50 -1.92 -10.61 -12.71
C THR A 50 -2.51 -10.26 -11.34
N TYR A 51 -1.79 -9.49 -10.52
CA TYR A 51 -2.26 -9.08 -9.19
C TYR A 51 -3.46 -8.14 -9.29
N ASN A 52 -3.48 -7.25 -10.28
CA ASN A 52 -4.61 -6.36 -10.53
C ASN A 52 -5.86 -7.16 -10.88
N ARG A 53 -5.73 -8.16 -11.76
CA ARG A 53 -6.85 -9.05 -12.11
C ARG A 53 -7.39 -9.81 -10.90
N ILE A 54 -6.51 -10.34 -10.04
CA ILE A 54 -6.93 -11.06 -8.82
C ILE A 54 -7.65 -10.11 -7.85
N ASN A 55 -7.08 -8.93 -7.58
CA ASN A 55 -7.70 -7.91 -6.73
C ASN A 55 -9.06 -7.46 -7.27
N ASN A 56 -9.16 -7.16 -8.57
CA ASN A 56 -10.42 -6.80 -9.21
C ASN A 56 -11.48 -7.91 -9.06
N GLY A 57 -11.07 -9.17 -9.14
CA GLY A 57 -11.94 -10.33 -8.85
C GLY A 57 -12.47 -10.39 -7.42
N LEU A 58 -11.75 -9.78 -6.47
CA LEU A 58 -12.18 -9.61 -5.07
C LEU A 58 -13.01 -8.33 -4.84
N GLY A 59 -13.31 -7.56 -5.89
CA GLY A 59 -13.98 -6.26 -5.78
C GLY A 59 -13.08 -5.13 -5.29
N VAL A 60 -11.76 -5.34 -5.27
CA VAL A 60 -10.76 -4.34 -4.87
C VAL A 60 -10.41 -3.47 -6.07
N GLN A 61 -10.42 -2.15 -5.89
CA GLN A 61 -9.95 -1.20 -6.89
C GLN A 61 -8.42 -1.22 -6.97
N THR A 62 -7.84 -1.26 -8.17
CA THR A 62 -6.39 -1.15 -8.36
C THR A 62 -6.03 0.20 -8.97
N ILE A 63 -5.11 0.94 -8.35
CA ILE A 63 -4.65 2.25 -8.84
C ILE A 63 -3.13 2.36 -8.83
N TYR A 64 -2.62 3.28 -9.66
CA TYR A 64 -1.21 3.64 -9.73
C TYR A 64 -1.06 5.10 -9.34
N ILE A 65 -0.16 5.37 -8.40
CA ILE A 65 0.14 6.73 -7.96
C ILE A 65 1.62 6.99 -8.24
N ASP A 66 1.86 7.89 -9.18
CA ASP A 66 3.19 8.39 -9.48
C ASP A 66 3.64 9.37 -8.40
N LEU A 67 4.59 8.96 -7.57
CA LEU A 67 5.10 9.79 -6.49
C LEU A 67 5.91 11.01 -6.97
N ARG A 68 6.47 10.98 -8.19
CA ARG A 68 7.12 12.16 -8.79
C ARG A 68 6.11 13.27 -9.05
N SER A 69 4.88 12.92 -9.45
CA SER A 69 3.80 13.89 -9.64
C SER A 69 3.41 14.62 -8.34
N LEU A 70 3.76 14.02 -7.19
CA LEU A 70 3.52 14.56 -5.85
C LEU A 70 4.73 15.29 -5.27
N ALA A 71 5.88 15.34 -5.94
CA ALA A 71 7.09 15.95 -5.37
C ALA A 71 7.08 17.51 -5.39
N GLY A 72 5.97 18.16 -5.73
CA GLY A 72 5.79 19.62 -5.75
C GLY A 72 5.16 20.22 -4.49
N GLU A 73 5.05 21.56 -4.39
CA GLU A 73 4.68 22.24 -3.13
C GLU A 73 3.25 21.99 -2.59
N ASP A 74 2.36 21.34 -3.36
CA ASP A 74 0.92 21.24 -3.03
C ASP A 74 0.40 19.80 -2.90
N TYR A 75 1.28 18.81 -2.66
CA TYR A 75 0.87 17.41 -2.51
C TYR A 75 -0.12 17.18 -1.36
N ARG A 76 -0.16 18.07 -0.36
CA ARG A 76 -1.09 17.95 0.77
C ARG A 76 -2.54 18.23 0.39
N ASN A 77 -2.77 19.09 -0.61
CA ASN A 77 -4.12 19.53 -0.98
C ASN A 77 -4.65 18.87 -2.26
N LYS A 78 -3.75 18.37 -3.13
CA LYS A 78 -4.12 17.79 -4.44
C LYS A 78 -3.92 16.28 -4.55
N SER A 79 -3.58 15.61 -3.45
CA SER A 79 -3.26 14.19 -3.54
C SER A 79 -4.50 13.32 -3.64
N GLU A 80 -4.58 12.59 -4.74
CA GLU A 80 -5.44 11.41 -4.95
C GLU A 80 -5.35 10.40 -3.80
N ILE A 81 -4.23 10.35 -3.07
CA ILE A 81 -4.06 9.48 -1.89
C ILE A 81 -5.07 9.84 -0.80
N MET A 82 -5.34 11.13 -0.57
CA MET A 82 -6.30 11.54 0.47
C MET A 82 -7.73 11.17 0.09
N ASP A 83 -8.07 11.19 -1.19
CA ASP A 83 -9.39 10.76 -1.66
C ASP A 83 -9.56 9.26 -1.48
N VAL A 84 -8.52 8.48 -1.75
CA VAL A 84 -8.52 7.02 -1.54
C VAL A 84 -8.59 6.67 -0.04
N ILE A 85 -7.81 7.36 0.80
CA ILE A 85 -7.84 7.18 2.26
C ILE A 85 -9.23 7.48 2.83
N ARG A 86 -9.92 8.49 2.29
CA ARG A 86 -11.28 8.86 2.71
C ARG A 86 -12.37 8.02 2.05
N SER A 87 -12.06 7.30 0.98
CA SER A 87 -12.98 6.36 0.35
C SER A 87 -13.00 5.08 1.19
N ASP A 88 -14.16 4.60 1.63
CA ASP A 88 -14.24 3.33 2.38
C ASP A 88 -14.13 2.09 1.46
N LYS A 89 -13.53 2.25 0.27
CA LYS A 89 -13.47 1.25 -0.79
C LYS A 89 -12.14 0.48 -0.74
N PRO A 90 -12.16 -0.86 -0.72
CA PRO A 90 -10.96 -1.67 -0.79
C PRO A 90 -10.09 -1.29 -1.98
N THR A 91 -8.86 -0.87 -1.72
CA THR A 91 -7.97 -0.31 -2.74
C THR A 91 -6.57 -0.89 -2.64
N TRP A 92 -6.06 -1.35 -3.78
CA TRP A 92 -4.69 -1.76 -4.00
C TRP A 92 -3.93 -0.66 -4.73
N ILE A 93 -2.96 -0.05 -4.06
CA ILE A 93 -2.21 1.11 -4.55
C ILE A 93 -0.80 0.66 -4.93
N TRP A 94 -0.44 0.88 -6.19
CA TRP A 94 0.94 0.84 -6.65
C TRP A 94 1.55 2.22 -6.55
N PHE A 95 2.48 2.42 -5.61
CA PHE A 95 3.34 3.59 -5.61
C PHE A 95 4.52 3.35 -6.53
N ILE A 96 4.59 4.13 -7.60
CA ILE A 96 5.68 4.08 -8.57
C ILE A 96 6.58 5.31 -8.41
N ASN A 97 7.79 5.22 -8.96
CA ASN A 97 8.78 6.28 -8.89
C ASN A 97 9.12 6.70 -7.46
N CYS A 98 9.43 5.69 -6.64
CA CYS A 98 9.67 5.83 -5.22
C CYS A 98 10.90 6.68 -4.88
N GLU A 99 11.76 7.04 -5.83
CA GLU A 99 12.87 7.98 -5.63
C GLU A 99 12.39 9.33 -5.11
N ALA A 100 11.14 9.72 -5.40
CA ALA A 100 10.52 10.91 -4.84
C ALA A 100 10.43 10.89 -3.30
N LEU A 101 10.44 9.71 -2.68
CA LEU A 101 10.43 9.57 -1.21
C LEU A 101 11.80 9.83 -0.57
N LEU A 102 12.85 10.00 -1.36
CA LEU A 102 14.12 10.54 -0.85
C LEU A 102 13.95 12.01 -0.39
N ASN A 103 12.89 12.69 -0.84
CA ASN A 103 12.45 13.94 -0.23
C ASN A 103 11.76 13.66 1.12
N GLY A 104 12.45 13.99 2.22
CA GLY A 104 11.97 13.74 3.59
C GLY A 104 10.60 14.36 3.91
N SER A 105 10.20 15.45 3.24
CA SER A 105 8.89 16.07 3.46
C SER A 105 7.74 15.20 2.91
N LEU A 106 7.89 14.69 1.69
CA LEU A 106 6.90 13.82 1.05
C LEU A 106 6.81 12.48 1.78
N ALA A 107 7.96 11.86 2.09
CA ALA A 107 8.00 10.62 2.85
C ALA A 107 7.39 10.77 4.25
N GLY A 108 7.70 11.85 4.96
CA GLY A 108 7.14 12.15 6.28
C GLY A 108 5.62 12.32 6.25
N TRP A 109 5.11 13.03 5.25
CA TRP A 109 3.67 13.19 5.04
C TRP A 109 2.99 11.86 4.66
N LEU A 110 3.54 11.11 3.70
CA LEU A 110 2.98 9.82 3.28
C LEU A 110 2.92 8.83 4.45
N ARG A 111 3.98 8.79 5.27
CA ARG A 111 3.97 8.01 6.50
C ARG A 111 2.86 8.46 7.44
N SER A 112 2.76 9.76 7.70
CA SER A 112 1.74 10.32 8.60
C SER A 112 0.34 9.91 8.19
N ILE A 113 0.01 9.98 6.90
CA ILE A 113 -1.35 9.65 6.44
C ILE A 113 -1.61 8.14 6.50
N LEU A 114 -0.62 7.30 6.14
CA LEU A 114 -0.77 5.85 6.16
C LEU A 114 -0.77 5.25 7.58
N THR A 115 -0.31 5.99 8.60
CA THR A 115 -0.30 5.52 10.00
C THR A 115 -1.43 6.10 10.85
N THR A 116 -1.93 7.29 10.51
CA THR A 116 -2.87 8.03 11.39
C THR A 116 -4.33 7.82 10.99
N TYR A 117 -4.59 7.57 9.71
CA TYR A 117 -5.93 7.32 9.22
C TYR A 117 -6.28 5.84 9.29
N ASN A 118 -7.58 5.53 9.32
CA ASN A 118 -8.01 4.16 9.08
C ASN A 118 -7.69 3.80 7.63
N THR A 119 -6.74 2.90 7.45
CA THR A 119 -6.29 2.41 6.14
C THR A 119 -6.46 0.90 6.00
N ASP A 120 -7.34 0.29 6.80
CA ASP A 120 -7.55 -1.16 6.80
C ASP A 120 -8.07 -1.67 5.45
N HIS A 121 -8.77 -0.81 4.70
CA HIS A 121 -9.24 -1.06 3.33
C HIS A 121 -8.15 -0.87 2.27
N ILE A 122 -6.94 -0.42 2.62
CA ILE A 122 -5.90 -0.09 1.66
C ILE A 122 -4.75 -1.09 1.77
N ARG A 123 -4.22 -1.48 0.62
CA ARG A 123 -2.96 -2.19 0.48
C ARG A 123 -2.03 -1.34 -0.37
N VAL A 124 -0.88 -0.96 0.16
CA VAL A 124 0.09 -0.11 -0.56
C VAL A 124 1.35 -0.89 -0.90
N ILE A 125 1.76 -0.81 -2.16
CA ILE A 125 2.92 -1.53 -2.68
C ILE A 125 3.88 -0.50 -3.26
N PHE A 126 5.06 -0.39 -2.66
CA PHE A 126 6.13 0.46 -3.16
C PHE A 126 6.92 -0.30 -4.23
N VAL A 127 6.86 0.18 -5.47
CA VAL A 127 7.61 -0.36 -6.60
C VAL A 127 8.94 0.36 -6.68
N LEU A 128 10.01 -0.36 -6.36
CA LEU A 128 11.36 0.16 -6.21
C LEU A 128 12.25 -0.23 -7.39
N ASP A 129 13.18 0.63 -7.75
CA ASP A 129 14.11 0.35 -8.85
C ASP A 129 15.24 -0.59 -8.43
N ASN A 130 15.71 -0.46 -7.18
CA ASN A 130 16.87 -1.20 -6.70
C ASN A 130 16.97 -1.24 -5.17
N GLN A 131 17.89 -2.07 -4.69
CA GLN A 131 18.16 -2.29 -3.27
C GLN A 131 18.68 -1.04 -2.54
N GLU A 132 19.39 -0.15 -3.23
CA GLU A 132 19.89 1.10 -2.65
C GLU A 132 18.72 2.03 -2.31
N GLN A 133 17.77 2.19 -3.24
CA GLN A 133 16.54 2.94 -3.02
C GLN A 133 15.73 2.36 -1.85
N PHE A 134 15.59 1.02 -1.77
CA PHE A 134 14.96 0.37 -0.62
C PHE A 134 15.64 0.74 0.70
N SER A 135 16.97 0.64 0.75
CA SER A 135 17.75 0.90 1.96
C SER A 135 17.60 2.36 2.41
N ASN A 136 17.67 3.29 1.47
CA ASN A 136 17.58 4.73 1.74
C ASN A 136 16.17 5.17 2.18
N ILE A 137 15.12 4.57 1.63
CA ILE A 137 13.72 4.93 1.96
C ILE A 137 13.23 4.21 3.24
N PHE A 138 13.59 2.95 3.42
CA PHE A 138 12.98 2.11 4.45
C PHE A 138 13.91 1.72 5.60
N GLN A 139 15.23 1.68 5.37
CA GLN A 139 16.19 1.23 6.38
C GLN A 139 17.03 2.38 6.98
N CYS A 140 16.82 3.63 6.53
CA CYS A 140 17.53 4.77 7.06
C CYS A 140 16.85 5.34 8.32
N TYR A 141 17.59 5.41 9.42
CA TYR A 141 17.11 5.87 10.74
C TYR A 141 16.60 7.33 10.75
N SER A 142 17.04 8.16 9.79
CA SER A 142 16.61 9.56 9.67
C SER A 142 15.31 9.74 8.89
N ALA A 143 14.82 8.71 8.19
CA ALA A 143 13.58 8.77 7.40
C ALA A 143 12.81 7.43 7.37
N PRO A 144 12.57 6.74 8.50
CA PRO A 144 11.97 5.41 8.47
C PRO A 144 10.49 5.51 8.08
N LEU A 145 10.17 5.12 6.84
CA LEU A 145 8.81 4.77 6.42
C LEU A 145 8.38 3.41 7.01
N TYR A 146 9.32 2.55 7.43
CA TYR A 146 9.07 1.20 7.94
C TYR A 146 9.81 0.93 9.26
N GLN A 147 9.14 1.19 10.38
CA GLN A 147 9.03 0.13 11.37
C GLN A 147 7.62 -0.44 11.20
N SER A 148 7.53 -1.73 10.92
CA SER A 148 6.29 -2.49 10.70
C SER A 148 5.18 -2.07 11.67
N THR A 149 4.09 -1.50 11.15
CA THR A 149 2.88 -1.26 11.96
C THR A 149 1.84 -2.28 11.54
N MET A 150 1.84 -3.45 12.19
CA MET A 150 0.57 -4.15 12.40
C MET A 150 -0.32 -3.22 13.23
N ALA A 151 -1.62 -3.18 12.93
CA ALA A 151 -2.56 -2.52 13.82
C ALA A 151 -2.44 -3.18 15.20
N LEU A 152 -2.13 -2.40 16.24
CA LEU A 152 -2.20 -2.87 17.61
C LEU A 152 -3.69 -2.98 17.95
N ASP A 153 -4.23 -4.19 17.88
CA ASP A 153 -5.51 -4.48 18.51
C ASP A 153 -5.35 -4.25 20.02
N LEU A 154 -5.86 -3.13 20.50
CA LEU A 154 -6.09 -2.90 21.91
C LEU A 154 -7.24 -3.84 22.33
N GLN A 155 -6.89 -5.09 22.65
CA GLN A 155 -7.79 -5.95 23.41
C GLN A 155 -8.13 -5.22 24.71
N LYS A 156 -9.38 -4.77 24.82
CA LYS A 156 -9.93 -4.30 26.09
C LYS A 156 -9.92 -5.49 27.05
N SER A 157 -9.06 -5.39 28.06
CA SER A 157 -9.16 -6.17 29.30
C SER A 157 -10.49 -5.89 30.01
#